data_AF-B0MCN1-F1
#
_entry.id   AF-B0MCN1-F1
#
_cell.length_a   1.000
_cell.length_b   1.000
_cell.length_c   1.000
_cell.angle_alpha   90.00
_cell.angle_beta   90.00
_cell.angle_gamma   90.00
#
_symmetry.space_group_name_H-M   'P 1'
#
loop_
_entity.id
_entity.type
_entity.pdbx_description
1 polymer ?
#
loop_
_entity_poly.entity_id
_entity_poly.type
_entity_poly.pdbx_seq_one_letter_code
_entity_poly.pdbx_strand_id
1 'polypeptide(L)'
;MKYPISSVDLLYNNPNSYKKMGYNFSEHELFEDINEKMGLYGNRHPLSYLLEAADDIAYRTSDVEDAMVKKVISFQEIIKTFQHYRTQDGIYGSRIQEYINKLLTIYEEELAKNERKPELTAVQRWNQYIQSMMIINAGDSFIKNYEEIMKGKFNGSLFDDTVSGDIILAIAELSERLVYTSSIKTRTELFGRRVINSLLNQFMPAALVYDTEENATFIEQRTIDTVSEFYKSMYHSEAYKRNEQEKLYLRILMITDYISGMTDSYAKRLYQELFA
;
A
#
# COMPACT_ATOMS: atom_id res chain seq x y z
N MET A 1 -1.53 -14.79 -4.08
CA MET A 1 -1.27 -13.96 -2.88
C MET A 1 0.10 -13.29 -3.00
N LYS A 2 0.23 -12.01 -2.58
CA LYS A 2 1.49 -11.22 -2.65
C LYS A 2 2.54 -11.73 -1.64
N TYR A 3 2.12 -12.00 -0.41
CA TYR A 3 2.97 -12.53 0.65
C TYR A 3 2.36 -13.85 1.18
N PRO A 4 2.88 -15.03 0.83
CA PRO A 4 2.35 -16.31 1.29
C PRO A 4 2.81 -16.63 2.73
N ILE A 5 2.57 -15.71 3.68
CA ILE A 5 2.97 -15.87 5.09
C ILE A 5 1.86 -15.37 6.02
N SER A 6 1.60 -16.15 7.07
CA SER A 6 0.59 -15.82 8.08
C SER A 6 1.06 -14.68 8.98
N SER A 7 0.12 -14.04 9.68
CA SER A 7 0.43 -13.06 10.74
C SER A 7 1.27 -13.65 11.88
N VAL A 8 1.15 -14.95 12.13
CA VAL A 8 1.90 -15.69 13.17
C VAL A 8 3.33 -15.98 12.70
N ASP A 9 3.48 -16.57 11.51
CA ASP A 9 4.78 -16.95 10.96
C ASP A 9 5.66 -15.73 10.66
N LEU A 10 5.06 -14.60 10.28
CA LEU A 10 5.80 -13.35 10.11
C LEU A 10 6.63 -12.98 11.36
N LEU A 11 6.08 -13.24 12.56
CA LEU A 11 6.71 -12.92 13.85
C LEU A 11 7.67 -14.01 14.33
N TYR A 12 7.32 -15.29 14.13
CA TYR A 12 8.00 -16.40 14.80
C TYR A 12 8.76 -17.33 13.85
N ASN A 13 8.42 -17.36 12.55
CA ASN A 13 8.97 -18.30 11.58
C ASN A 13 8.94 -17.73 10.15
N ASN A 14 9.87 -16.82 9.85
CA ASN A 14 9.88 -16.05 8.60
C ASN A 14 11.11 -16.39 7.71
N PRO A 15 11.18 -17.59 7.11
CA PRO A 15 12.35 -18.06 6.38
C PRO A 15 12.67 -17.21 5.15
N ASN A 16 11.64 -16.63 4.52
CA ASN A 16 11.76 -15.81 3.31
C ASN A 16 11.92 -14.30 3.62
N SER A 17 12.11 -13.93 4.89
CA SER A 17 12.32 -12.54 5.33
C SER A 17 11.27 -11.56 4.81
N TYR A 18 10.01 -12.00 4.73
CA TYR A 18 8.91 -11.13 4.34
C TYR A 18 8.78 -9.95 5.31
N LYS A 19 8.53 -8.76 4.76
CA LYS A 19 8.33 -7.54 5.56
C LYS A 19 6.87 -7.35 6.02
N LYS A 20 5.94 -8.09 5.43
CA LYS A 20 4.49 -7.96 5.62
C LYS A 20 3.83 -9.33 5.60
N MET A 21 2.75 -9.48 6.37
CA MET A 21 1.88 -10.66 6.31
C MET A 21 1.01 -10.61 5.05
N GLY A 22 0.50 -11.76 4.61
CA GLY A 22 -0.52 -11.82 3.56
C GLY A 22 -1.90 -12.27 4.02
N TYR A 23 -2.01 -12.88 5.20
CA TYR A 23 -3.29 -13.33 5.75
C TYR A 23 -3.23 -13.42 7.29
N ASN A 24 -4.37 -13.27 7.96
CA ASN A 24 -4.45 -13.42 9.42
C ASN A 24 -4.63 -14.89 9.79
N PHE A 25 -4.54 -15.18 11.09
CA PHE A 25 -4.76 -16.53 11.62
C PHE A 25 -6.14 -17.10 11.22
N SER A 26 -7.19 -16.26 11.19
CA SER A 26 -8.55 -16.63 10.77
C SER A 26 -8.63 -17.17 9.34
N GLU A 27 -7.76 -16.71 8.44
CA GLU A 27 -7.78 -17.13 7.04
C GLU A 27 -6.85 -18.32 6.76
N HIS A 28 -6.26 -18.96 7.77
CA HIS A 28 -5.29 -20.03 7.57
C HIS A 28 -5.85 -21.20 6.74
N GLU A 29 -7.02 -21.72 7.11
CA GLU A 29 -7.65 -22.83 6.37
C GLU A 29 -7.99 -22.44 4.92
N LEU A 30 -8.49 -21.21 4.71
CA LEU A 30 -8.78 -20.68 3.38
C LEU A 30 -7.49 -20.52 2.55
N PHE A 31 -6.41 -20.05 3.18
CA PHE A 31 -5.12 -19.92 2.51
C PHE A 31 -4.60 -21.29 2.08
N GLU A 32 -4.61 -22.29 2.94
CA GLU A 32 -4.15 -23.64 2.61
C GLU A 32 -4.95 -24.26 1.45
N ASP A 33 -6.29 -24.11 1.45
CA ASP A 33 -7.14 -24.57 0.35
C ASP A 33 -6.79 -23.89 -0.98
N ILE A 34 -6.58 -22.57 -0.98
CA ILE A 34 -6.14 -21.83 -2.18
C ILE A 34 -4.74 -22.27 -2.60
N ASN A 35 -3.83 -22.41 -1.65
CA ASN A 35 -2.43 -22.76 -1.87
C ASN A 35 -2.29 -24.16 -2.50
N GLU A 36 -3.10 -25.13 -2.05
CA GLU A 36 -3.17 -26.48 -2.60
C GLU A 36 -3.80 -26.48 -3.99
N LYS A 37 -4.99 -25.88 -4.17
CA LYS A 37 -5.69 -25.84 -5.46
C LYS A 37 -4.89 -25.17 -6.57
N MET A 38 -4.05 -24.21 -6.21
CA MET A 38 -3.19 -23.48 -7.14
C MET A 38 -1.79 -24.09 -7.29
N GLY A 39 -1.48 -25.18 -6.57
CA GLY A 39 -0.16 -25.85 -6.64
C GLY A 39 1.00 -24.94 -6.22
N LEU A 40 0.75 -24.03 -5.27
CA LEU A 40 1.72 -22.99 -4.88
C LEU A 40 2.68 -23.49 -3.78
N TYR A 41 2.24 -24.38 -2.90
CA TYR A 41 3.05 -24.99 -1.84
C TYR A 41 3.82 -23.97 -0.97
N GLY A 42 3.16 -22.87 -0.61
CA GLY A 42 3.74 -21.79 0.19
C GLY A 42 4.52 -20.75 -0.62
N ASN A 43 4.59 -20.92 -1.95
CA ASN A 43 5.21 -19.94 -2.82
C ASN A 43 4.24 -18.83 -3.23
N ARG A 44 4.83 -17.71 -3.59
CA ARG A 44 4.11 -16.56 -4.10
C ARG A 44 3.49 -16.90 -5.46
N HIS A 45 2.28 -16.43 -5.71
CA HIS A 45 1.61 -16.66 -7.00
C HIS A 45 2.33 -15.92 -8.14
N PRO A 46 2.67 -16.54 -9.28
CA PRO A 46 3.42 -15.91 -10.38
C PRO A 46 2.87 -14.54 -10.84
N LEU A 47 1.57 -14.44 -11.09
CA LEU A 47 0.95 -13.18 -11.53
C LEU A 47 1.03 -12.03 -10.51
N SER A 48 1.34 -12.32 -9.24
CA SER A 48 1.50 -11.25 -8.27
C SER A 48 2.74 -10.40 -8.52
N TYR A 49 3.75 -10.89 -9.26
CA TYR A 49 4.90 -10.06 -9.68
C TYR A 49 4.47 -8.98 -10.67
N LEU A 50 3.57 -9.32 -11.60
CA LEU A 50 2.98 -8.35 -12.53
C LEU A 50 2.06 -7.36 -11.80
N LEU A 51 1.29 -7.85 -10.81
CA LEU A 51 0.47 -6.98 -9.96
C LEU A 51 1.33 -5.97 -9.19
N GLU A 52 2.45 -6.39 -8.60
CA GLU A 52 3.40 -5.49 -7.94
C GLU A 52 4.02 -4.49 -8.91
N ALA A 53 4.43 -4.94 -10.10
CA ALA A 53 4.97 -4.02 -11.09
C ALA A 53 3.94 -2.97 -11.52
N ALA A 54 2.67 -3.37 -11.69
CA ALA A 54 1.58 -2.44 -12.00
C ALA A 54 1.33 -1.44 -10.85
N ASP A 55 1.39 -1.89 -9.60
CA ASP A 55 1.29 -1.08 -8.38
C ASP A 55 2.37 0.01 -8.35
N ASP A 56 3.64 -0.39 -8.56
CA ASP A 56 4.78 0.53 -8.59
C ASP A 56 4.68 1.56 -9.73
N ILE A 57 4.26 1.13 -10.94
CA ILE A 57 4.06 2.03 -12.10
C ILE A 57 2.99 3.08 -11.78
N ALA A 58 1.83 2.66 -11.29
CA ALA A 58 0.69 3.54 -11.07
C ALA A 58 0.96 4.56 -9.96
N TYR A 59 1.31 4.09 -8.75
CA TYR A 59 1.40 4.98 -7.58
C TYR A 59 2.55 5.98 -7.69
N ARG A 60 3.72 5.56 -8.18
CA ARG A 60 4.90 6.44 -8.18
C ARG A 60 4.76 7.59 -9.16
N THR A 61 4.23 7.33 -10.35
CA THR A 61 4.07 8.37 -11.37
C THR A 61 2.91 9.32 -11.05
N SER A 62 1.78 8.80 -10.55
CA SER A 62 0.63 9.62 -10.17
C SER A 62 0.89 10.50 -8.95
N ASP A 63 1.66 10.04 -7.95
CA ASP A 63 1.99 10.83 -6.76
C ASP A 63 2.71 12.15 -7.09
N VAL A 64 3.62 12.13 -8.09
CA VAL A 64 4.37 13.32 -8.53
C VAL A 64 3.43 14.33 -9.19
N GLU A 65 2.53 13.87 -10.05
CA GLU A 65 1.54 14.71 -10.71
C GLU A 65 0.58 15.35 -9.70
N ASP A 66 0.06 14.54 -8.77
CA ASP A 66 -0.82 14.99 -7.70
C ASP A 66 -0.15 16.03 -6.80
N ALA A 67 1.12 15.83 -6.47
CA ALA A 67 1.90 16.77 -5.68
C ALA A 67 2.07 18.11 -6.40
N MET A 68 2.25 18.12 -7.72
CA MET A 68 2.27 19.37 -8.50
C MET A 68 0.91 20.06 -8.51
N VAL A 69 -0.18 19.31 -8.71
CA VAL A 69 -1.55 19.87 -8.70
C VAL A 69 -1.87 20.50 -7.34
N LYS A 70 -1.45 19.86 -6.25
CA LYS A 70 -1.59 20.34 -4.86
C LYS A 70 -0.58 21.43 -4.49
N LYS A 71 0.30 21.84 -5.42
CA LYS A 71 1.37 22.83 -5.22
C LYS A 71 2.32 22.47 -4.08
N VAL A 72 2.50 21.18 -3.84
CA VAL A 72 3.47 20.63 -2.87
C VAL A 72 4.88 20.66 -3.44
N ILE A 73 5.00 20.40 -4.75
CA ILE A 73 6.27 20.46 -5.48
C ILE A 73 6.11 21.28 -6.77
N SER A 74 7.19 21.93 -7.18
CA SER A 74 7.31 22.64 -8.44
C SER A 74 8.07 21.84 -9.49
N PHE A 75 7.92 22.21 -10.75
CA PHE A 75 8.69 21.61 -11.85
C PHE A 75 10.19 21.77 -11.67
N GLN A 76 10.65 22.95 -11.21
CA GLN A 76 12.06 23.19 -10.95
C GLN A 76 12.61 22.26 -9.86
N GLU A 77 11.82 21.97 -8.83
CA GLU A 77 12.21 21.03 -7.78
C GLU A 77 12.31 19.59 -8.28
N ILE A 78 11.40 19.17 -9.17
CA ILE A 78 11.45 17.85 -9.83
C ILE A 78 12.76 17.71 -10.60
N ILE A 79 13.04 18.65 -11.51
CA ILE A 79 14.26 18.65 -12.33
C ILE A 79 15.51 18.69 -11.45
N LYS A 80 15.54 19.58 -10.45
CA LYS A 80 16.66 19.66 -9.51
C LYS A 80 16.86 18.33 -8.79
N THR A 81 15.81 17.66 -8.36
CA THR A 81 15.93 16.36 -7.68
C THR A 81 16.52 15.31 -8.62
N PHE A 82 15.95 15.16 -9.81
CA PHE A 82 16.43 14.17 -10.78
C PHE A 82 17.87 14.43 -11.25
N GLN A 83 18.27 15.69 -11.43
CA GLN A 83 19.65 16.04 -11.79
C GLN A 83 20.68 15.76 -10.69
N HIS A 84 20.25 15.83 -9.42
CA HIS A 84 21.12 15.55 -8.27
C HIS A 84 21.00 14.10 -7.80
N TYR A 85 20.13 13.29 -8.43
CA TYR A 85 19.95 11.90 -8.09
C TYR A 85 21.26 11.13 -8.31
N ARG A 86 21.81 10.63 -7.22
CA ARG A 86 23.03 9.81 -7.20
C ARG A 86 22.72 8.58 -6.37
N THR A 87 22.78 7.40 -6.98
CA THR A 87 22.79 6.15 -6.21
C THR A 87 24.15 5.96 -5.54
N GLN A 88 24.21 5.07 -4.55
CA GLN A 88 25.36 4.86 -3.67
C GLN A 88 26.69 4.59 -4.39
N ASP A 89 26.65 4.14 -5.66
CA ASP A 89 27.84 3.84 -6.46
C ASP A 89 28.21 4.93 -7.50
N GLY A 90 27.45 6.03 -7.60
CA GLY A 90 27.73 7.12 -8.56
C GLY A 90 27.57 6.77 -10.06
N ILE A 91 27.27 5.51 -10.39
CA ILE A 91 27.21 4.98 -11.77
C ILE A 91 25.81 5.17 -12.41
N TYR A 92 24.72 5.14 -11.64
CA TYR A 92 23.35 5.03 -12.18
C TYR A 92 22.69 6.35 -12.59
N GLY A 93 23.24 7.50 -12.20
CA GLY A 93 22.78 8.80 -12.72
C GLY A 93 22.85 8.87 -14.25
N SER A 94 23.73 8.08 -14.87
CA SER A 94 23.85 7.99 -16.33
C SER A 94 22.69 7.24 -17.02
N ARG A 95 22.10 6.21 -16.41
CA ARG A 95 21.04 5.38 -17.02
C ARG A 95 19.72 6.13 -17.16
N ILE A 96 19.41 7.00 -16.19
CA ILE A 96 18.16 7.77 -16.19
C ILE A 96 18.29 9.10 -16.93
N GLN A 97 19.50 9.52 -17.32
CA GLN A 97 19.75 10.83 -17.92
C GLN A 97 18.97 11.05 -19.22
N GLU A 98 18.84 10.01 -20.05
CA GLU A 98 18.03 10.08 -21.28
C GLU A 98 16.56 10.40 -20.97
N TYR A 99 16.01 9.82 -19.90
CA TYR A 99 14.62 10.02 -19.48
C TYR A 99 14.40 11.41 -18.87
N ILE A 100 15.40 11.95 -18.17
CA ILE A 100 15.39 13.34 -17.67
C ILE A 100 15.47 14.31 -18.86
N ASN A 101 16.35 14.04 -19.82
CA ASN A 101 16.45 14.86 -21.04
C ASN A 101 15.13 14.83 -21.82
N LYS A 102 14.46 13.67 -21.87
CA LYS A 102 13.14 13.55 -22.50
C LYS A 102 12.09 14.45 -21.82
N LEU A 103 12.08 14.53 -20.48
CA LEU A 103 11.21 15.48 -19.75
C LEU A 103 11.49 16.93 -20.14
N LEU A 104 12.77 17.31 -20.24
CA LEU A 104 13.17 18.67 -20.63
C LEU A 104 12.75 19.00 -22.07
N THR A 105 12.95 18.08 -23.03
CA THR A 105 12.50 18.25 -24.41
C THR A 105 10.98 18.42 -24.49
N ILE A 106 10.22 17.59 -23.77
CA ILE A 106 8.76 17.72 -23.70
C ILE A 106 8.37 19.09 -23.12
N TYR A 107 9.06 19.55 -22.07
CA TYR A 107 8.79 20.86 -21.49
C TYR A 107 9.04 22.02 -22.46
N GLU A 108 10.13 21.98 -23.22
CA GLU A 108 10.42 22.97 -24.28
C GLU A 108 9.34 22.98 -25.38
N GLU A 109 8.87 21.80 -25.79
CA GLU A 109 7.73 21.68 -26.72
C GLU A 109 6.46 22.32 -26.17
N GLU A 110 6.14 22.11 -24.88
CA GLU A 110 4.95 22.68 -24.25
C GLU A 110 5.03 24.20 -24.06
N LEU A 111 6.23 24.73 -23.78
CA LEU A 111 6.47 26.18 -23.75
C LEU A 111 6.23 26.82 -25.12
N ALA A 112 6.67 26.17 -26.21
CA ALA A 112 6.49 26.69 -27.56
C ALA A 112 5.01 26.75 -27.99
N LYS A 113 4.14 25.92 -27.41
CA LYS A 113 2.69 25.91 -27.69
C LYS A 113 1.91 27.02 -26.98
N ASN A 114 2.53 27.76 -26.05
CA ASN A 114 1.87 28.77 -25.21
C ASN A 114 0.62 28.24 -24.46
N GLU A 115 0.68 27.00 -23.96
CA GLU A 115 -0.39 26.43 -23.14
C GLU A 115 -0.44 27.06 -21.72
N ARG A 116 -1.58 26.91 -21.03
CA ARG A 116 -1.81 27.55 -19.71
C ARG A 116 -0.97 26.96 -18.57
N LYS A 117 -0.52 25.71 -18.69
CA LYS A 117 0.22 24.97 -17.64
C LYS A 117 1.30 24.05 -18.24
N PRO A 118 2.29 24.60 -18.96
CA PRO A 118 3.26 23.81 -19.71
C PRO A 118 4.04 22.84 -18.81
N GLU A 119 4.33 23.21 -17.56
CA GLU A 119 5.01 22.35 -16.59
C GLU A 119 4.22 21.08 -16.26
N LEU A 120 2.92 21.24 -15.97
CA LEU A 120 2.06 20.11 -15.58
C LEU A 120 1.82 19.20 -16.78
N THR A 121 1.53 19.78 -17.95
CA THR A 121 1.36 19.02 -19.19
C THR A 121 2.63 18.23 -19.53
N ALA A 122 3.81 18.83 -19.33
CA ALA A 122 5.08 18.15 -19.58
C ALA A 122 5.29 16.94 -18.67
N VAL A 123 5.01 17.06 -17.37
CA VAL A 123 5.11 15.94 -16.42
C VAL A 123 4.08 14.85 -16.73
N GLN A 124 2.85 15.20 -17.10
CA GLN A 124 1.82 14.24 -17.52
C GLN A 124 2.25 13.44 -18.76
N ARG A 125 2.74 14.13 -19.80
CA ARG A 125 3.26 13.49 -21.03
C ARG A 125 4.47 12.61 -20.72
N TRP A 126 5.37 13.07 -19.86
CA TRP A 126 6.53 12.31 -19.44
C TRP A 126 6.15 11.06 -18.63
N ASN A 127 5.19 11.17 -17.71
CA ASN A 127 4.63 10.04 -16.96
C ASN A 127 4.11 8.96 -17.91
N GLN A 128 3.32 9.31 -18.92
CA GLN A 128 2.84 8.35 -19.93
C GLN A 128 3.97 7.64 -20.68
N TYR A 129 5.02 8.40 -21.03
CA TYR A 129 6.20 7.87 -21.70
C TYR A 129 6.95 6.86 -20.82
N ILE A 130 7.25 7.20 -19.56
CA ILE A 130 7.97 6.29 -18.66
C ILE A 130 7.11 5.09 -18.27
N GLN A 131 5.79 5.25 -18.07
CA GLN A 131 4.87 4.15 -17.78
C GLN A 131 4.89 3.12 -18.91
N SER A 132 4.83 3.56 -20.17
CA SER A 132 4.89 2.67 -21.34
C SER A 132 6.17 1.85 -21.36
N MET A 133 7.30 2.48 -21.04
CA MET A 133 8.60 1.80 -20.95
C MET A 133 8.67 0.82 -19.77
N MET A 134 8.14 1.21 -18.61
CA MET A 134 8.08 0.34 -17.42
C MET A 134 7.23 -0.90 -17.65
N ILE A 135 6.11 -0.78 -18.37
CA ILE A 135 5.27 -1.93 -18.75
C ILE A 135 6.07 -2.94 -19.59
N ILE A 136 6.83 -2.45 -20.58
CA ILE A 136 7.68 -3.30 -21.42
C ILE A 136 8.77 -3.97 -20.58
N ASN A 137 9.49 -3.21 -19.75
CA ASN A 137 10.54 -3.74 -18.88
C ASN A 137 10.01 -4.81 -17.89
N ALA A 138 8.83 -4.59 -17.31
CA ALA A 138 8.19 -5.58 -16.43
C ALA A 138 7.85 -6.87 -17.19
N GLY A 139 7.32 -6.75 -18.41
CA GLY A 139 7.03 -7.88 -19.29
C GLY A 139 8.29 -8.67 -19.67
N ASP A 140 9.33 -7.96 -20.12
CA ASP A 140 10.62 -8.56 -20.48
C ASP A 140 11.28 -9.27 -19.28
N SER A 141 11.24 -8.63 -18.11
CA SER A 141 11.77 -9.21 -16.87
C SER A 141 10.99 -10.45 -16.44
N PHE A 142 9.66 -10.44 -16.58
CA PHE A 142 8.83 -11.60 -16.30
C PHE A 142 9.15 -12.77 -17.23
N ILE A 143 9.28 -12.51 -18.54
CA ILE A 143 9.63 -13.53 -19.54
C ILE A 143 11.04 -14.08 -19.28
N LYS A 144 12.01 -13.20 -19.04
CA LYS A 144 13.40 -13.57 -18.73
C LYS A 144 13.51 -14.48 -17.51
N ASN A 145 12.70 -14.22 -16.48
CA ASN A 145 12.73 -14.97 -15.21
C ASN A 145 11.60 -16.01 -15.09
N TYR A 146 10.92 -16.33 -16.19
CA TYR A 146 9.68 -17.13 -16.17
C TYR A 146 9.83 -18.45 -15.40
N GLU A 147 10.90 -19.21 -15.67
CA GLU A 147 11.16 -20.49 -15.02
C GLU A 147 11.33 -20.37 -13.50
N GLU A 148 12.08 -19.37 -13.04
CA GLU A 148 12.31 -19.15 -11.61
C GLU A 148 11.05 -18.63 -10.91
N ILE A 149 10.26 -17.80 -11.59
CA ILE A 149 8.96 -17.32 -11.10
C ILE A 149 7.99 -18.48 -10.95
N MET A 150 7.86 -19.35 -11.95
CA MET A 150 6.95 -20.49 -11.92
C MET A 150 7.37 -21.54 -10.88
N LYS A 151 8.66 -21.64 -10.56
CA LYS A 151 9.19 -22.50 -9.49
C LYS A 151 9.14 -21.87 -8.10
N GLY A 152 8.66 -20.62 -7.97
CA GLY A 152 8.62 -19.91 -6.69
C GLY A 152 10.00 -19.49 -6.14
N LYS A 153 11.04 -19.48 -6.99
CA LYS A 153 12.43 -19.21 -6.60
C LYS A 153 12.90 -17.79 -6.90
N PHE A 154 12.15 -17.06 -7.73
CA PHE A 154 12.48 -15.69 -8.07
C PHE A 154 12.33 -14.77 -6.85
N ASN A 155 13.42 -14.12 -6.45
CA ASN A 155 13.45 -13.16 -5.35
C ASN A 155 13.63 -11.75 -5.91
N GLY A 156 12.92 -10.78 -5.31
CA GLY A 156 13.01 -9.38 -5.70
C GLY A 156 11.82 -8.89 -6.53
N SER A 157 12.02 -7.76 -7.20
CA SER A 157 11.06 -7.09 -8.07
C SER A 157 11.37 -7.33 -9.54
N LEU A 158 10.34 -7.24 -10.41
CA LEU A 158 10.54 -7.25 -11.87
C LEU A 158 11.38 -6.05 -12.35
N PHE A 159 11.52 -5.02 -11.52
CA PHE A 159 12.31 -3.82 -11.83
C PHE A 159 13.74 -3.87 -11.32
N ASP A 160 14.14 -4.91 -10.59
CA ASP A 160 15.52 -5.02 -10.09
C ASP A 160 16.52 -5.03 -11.26
N ASP A 161 17.60 -4.27 -11.12
CA ASP A 161 18.65 -4.03 -12.13
C ASP A 161 18.17 -3.42 -13.47
N THR A 162 16.93 -2.95 -13.56
CA THR A 162 16.38 -2.29 -14.75
C THR A 162 16.50 -0.77 -14.66
N VAL A 163 16.48 -0.09 -15.81
CA VAL A 163 16.39 1.39 -15.84
C VAL A 163 15.05 1.88 -15.27
N SER A 164 13.99 1.09 -15.40
CA SER A 164 12.71 1.35 -14.75
C SER A 164 12.83 1.37 -13.22
N GLY A 165 13.60 0.43 -12.64
CA GLY A 165 13.92 0.40 -11.22
C GLY A 165 14.66 1.65 -10.78
N ASP A 166 15.65 2.10 -11.56
CA ASP A 166 16.39 3.34 -11.27
C ASP A 166 15.45 4.58 -11.27
N ILE A 167 14.53 4.66 -12.23
CA ILE A 167 13.53 5.75 -12.29
C ILE A 167 12.57 5.69 -11.09
N ILE A 168 12.08 4.49 -10.73
CA ILE A 168 11.20 4.29 -9.58
C ILE A 168 11.88 4.76 -8.30
N LEU A 169 13.16 4.43 -8.11
CA LEU A 169 13.94 4.89 -6.95
C LEU A 169 14.15 6.41 -6.96
N ALA A 170 14.40 7.02 -8.13
CA ALA A 170 14.51 8.48 -8.24
C ALA A 170 13.20 9.19 -7.90
N ILE A 171 12.06 8.66 -8.35
CA ILE A 171 10.74 9.17 -7.99
C ILE A 171 10.47 8.95 -6.50
N ALA A 172 10.85 7.80 -5.94
CA ALA A 172 10.69 7.54 -4.51
C ALA A 172 11.50 8.53 -3.65
N GLU A 173 12.74 8.84 -4.03
CA GLU A 173 13.56 9.85 -3.34
C GLU A 173 12.92 11.25 -3.41
N LEU A 174 12.42 11.65 -4.59
CA LEU A 174 11.67 12.89 -4.76
C LEU A 174 10.46 12.95 -3.82
N SER A 175 9.65 11.89 -3.81
CA SER A 175 8.44 11.79 -2.99
C SER A 175 8.76 11.83 -1.50
N GLU A 176 9.75 11.07 -1.03
CA GLU A 176 10.18 11.08 0.37
C GLU A 176 10.66 12.48 0.79
N ARG A 177 11.47 13.13 -0.05
CA ARG A 177 12.09 14.41 0.32
C ARG A 177 11.12 15.58 0.30
N LEU A 178 10.21 15.63 -0.67
CA LEU A 178 9.42 16.84 -0.95
C LEU A 178 7.90 16.65 -0.79
N VAL A 179 7.39 15.43 -1.00
CA VAL A 179 5.94 15.16 -0.95
C VAL A 179 5.54 14.69 0.45
N TYR A 180 6.25 13.71 1.00
CA TYR A 180 5.87 13.06 2.26
C TYR A 180 6.22 13.87 3.50
N THR A 181 7.21 14.75 3.41
CA THR A 181 7.58 15.73 4.44
C THR A 181 6.70 16.99 4.42
N SER A 182 5.77 17.11 3.48
CA SER A 182 4.92 18.29 3.37
C SER A 182 4.00 18.43 4.59
N SER A 183 3.86 19.66 5.10
CA SER A 183 3.04 19.95 6.28
C SER A 183 1.57 19.54 6.11
N ILE A 184 1.06 19.58 4.87
CA ILE A 184 -0.28 19.12 4.52
C ILE A 184 -0.41 17.62 4.77
N LYS A 185 0.54 16.81 4.28
CA LYS A 185 0.50 15.36 4.46
C LYS A 185 0.71 14.99 5.92
N THR A 186 1.70 15.58 6.59
CA THR A 186 1.98 15.31 8.01
C THR A 186 0.76 15.59 8.89
N ARG A 187 0.06 16.72 8.69
CA ARG A 187 -1.14 17.04 9.47
C ARG A 187 -2.26 16.02 9.24
N THR A 188 -2.47 15.61 7.99
CA THR A 188 -3.48 14.60 7.64
C THR A 188 -3.15 13.24 8.26
N GLU A 189 -1.89 12.80 8.19
CA GLU A 189 -1.44 11.53 8.82
C GLU A 189 -1.57 11.57 10.34
N LEU A 190 -1.18 12.67 11.00
CA LEU A 190 -1.33 12.83 12.45
C LEU A 190 -2.80 12.84 12.87
N PHE A 191 -3.66 13.50 12.10
CA PHE A 191 -5.10 13.49 12.35
C PHE A 191 -5.69 12.09 12.18
N GLY A 192 -5.36 11.39 11.09
CA GLY A 192 -5.79 10.02 10.84
C GLY A 192 -5.36 9.07 11.96
N ARG A 193 -4.11 9.16 12.41
CA ARG A 193 -3.61 8.37 13.55
C ARG A 193 -4.41 8.64 14.82
N ARG A 194 -4.74 9.90 15.11
CA ARG A 194 -5.58 10.26 16.27
C ARG A 194 -6.98 9.67 16.14
N VAL A 195 -7.60 9.77 14.96
CA VAL A 195 -8.93 9.20 14.68
C VAL A 195 -8.94 7.69 14.95
N ILE A 196 -8.03 6.95 14.33
CA ILE A 196 -7.95 5.49 14.49
C ILE A 196 -7.68 5.09 15.94
N ASN A 197 -6.74 5.77 16.61
CA ASN A 197 -6.44 5.49 18.02
C ASN A 197 -7.66 5.72 18.93
N SER A 198 -8.40 6.81 18.73
CA SER A 198 -9.60 7.10 19.54
C SER A 198 -10.71 6.10 19.29
N LEU A 199 -10.94 5.70 18.03
CA LEU A 199 -11.91 4.66 17.70
C LEU A 199 -11.49 3.32 18.35
N LEU A 200 -10.24 2.89 18.20
CA LEU A 200 -9.78 1.64 18.83
C LEU A 200 -9.91 1.69 20.36
N ASN A 201 -9.56 2.80 21.01
CA ASN A 201 -9.67 2.94 22.45
C ASN A 201 -11.13 2.86 22.97
N GLN A 202 -12.11 3.26 22.16
CA GLN A 202 -13.53 3.16 22.51
C GLN A 202 -14.09 1.76 22.25
N PHE A 203 -13.79 1.18 21.08
CA PHE A 203 -14.41 -0.06 20.62
C PHE A 203 -13.74 -1.32 21.16
N MET A 204 -12.41 -1.30 21.39
CA MET A 204 -11.70 -2.50 21.81
C MET A 204 -12.11 -3.02 23.19
N PRO A 205 -12.27 -2.18 24.24
CA PRO A 205 -12.76 -2.66 25.54
C PRO A 205 -14.14 -3.32 25.44
N ALA A 206 -15.05 -2.73 24.64
CA ALA A 206 -16.37 -3.28 24.40
C ALA A 206 -16.32 -4.65 23.70
N ALA A 207 -15.34 -4.87 22.82
CA ALA A 207 -15.11 -6.16 22.17
C ALA A 207 -14.66 -7.24 23.15
N LEU A 208 -13.90 -6.90 24.19
CA LEU A 208 -13.38 -7.88 25.15
C LEU A 208 -14.51 -8.58 25.91
N VAL A 209 -15.55 -7.83 26.28
CA VAL A 209 -16.69 -8.31 27.08
C VAL A 209 -17.89 -8.77 26.23
N TYR A 210 -17.91 -8.47 24.94
CA TYR A 210 -19.00 -8.87 24.05
C TYR A 210 -19.13 -10.40 23.95
N ASP A 211 -20.36 -10.94 23.95
CA ASP A 211 -20.60 -12.39 23.85
C ASP A 211 -19.81 -13.22 24.89
N THR A 212 -19.73 -12.70 26.11
CA THR A 212 -19.14 -13.38 27.27
C THR A 212 -20.13 -13.42 28.44
N GLU A 213 -19.77 -14.13 29.50
CA GLU A 213 -20.51 -14.10 30.78
C GLU A 213 -20.21 -12.83 31.61
N GLU A 214 -19.25 -12.00 31.19
CA GLU A 214 -18.89 -10.78 31.89
C GLU A 214 -19.95 -9.68 31.71
N ASN A 215 -20.19 -8.90 32.75
CA ASN A 215 -21.16 -7.81 32.69
C ASN A 215 -20.56 -6.61 31.95
N ALA A 216 -20.95 -6.43 30.69
CA ALA A 216 -20.66 -5.20 29.95
C ALA A 216 -21.34 -3.99 30.60
N THR A 217 -20.60 -2.89 30.73
CA THR A 217 -21.15 -1.60 31.14
C THR A 217 -22.14 -1.08 30.10
N PHE A 218 -22.99 -0.13 30.50
CA PHE A 218 -23.92 0.52 29.57
C PHE A 218 -23.22 1.14 28.35
N ILE A 219 -22.03 1.73 28.54
CA ILE A 219 -21.27 2.34 27.44
C ILE A 219 -20.69 1.29 26.49
N GLU A 220 -20.18 0.17 27.00
CA GLU A 220 -19.68 -0.92 26.17
C GLU A 220 -20.80 -1.56 25.34
N GLN A 221 -21.97 -1.80 25.94
CA GLN A 221 -23.14 -2.30 25.22
C GLN A 221 -23.53 -1.36 24.08
N ARG A 222 -23.68 -0.05 24.38
CA ARG A 222 -24.01 0.95 23.35
C ARG A 222 -22.93 1.09 22.29
N THR A 223 -21.67 0.86 22.64
CA THR A 223 -20.57 0.88 21.66
C THR A 223 -20.75 -0.28 20.66
N ILE A 224 -20.99 -1.50 21.14
CA ILE A 224 -21.24 -2.66 20.26
C ILE A 224 -22.53 -2.50 19.44
N ASP A 225 -23.57 -1.87 20.00
CA ASP A 225 -24.81 -1.58 19.26
C ASP A 225 -24.55 -0.76 17.98
N THR A 226 -23.51 0.10 17.98
CA THR A 226 -23.13 0.89 16.79
C THR A 226 -22.38 0.09 15.72
N VAL A 227 -21.81 -1.06 16.08
CA VAL A 227 -21.15 -1.95 15.12
C VAL A 227 -22.21 -2.59 14.23
N SER A 228 -21.99 -2.52 12.92
CA SER A 228 -22.93 -3.06 11.93
C SER A 228 -23.23 -4.55 12.16
N GLU A 229 -24.49 -4.92 12.02
CA GLU A 229 -24.95 -6.33 12.10
C GLU A 229 -24.19 -7.25 11.17
N PHE A 230 -23.67 -6.74 10.05
CA PHE A 230 -22.83 -7.52 9.14
C PHE A 230 -21.62 -8.12 9.87
N TYR A 231 -20.81 -7.29 10.54
CA TYR A 231 -19.61 -7.76 11.26
C TYR A 231 -19.96 -8.65 12.45
N LYS A 232 -21.04 -8.32 13.19
CA LYS A 232 -21.51 -9.16 14.30
C LYS A 232 -21.95 -10.54 13.82
N SER A 233 -22.64 -10.61 12.67
CA SER A 233 -23.07 -11.89 12.09
C SER A 233 -21.89 -12.75 11.62
N MET A 234 -20.85 -12.13 11.05
CA MET A 234 -19.60 -12.82 10.68
C MET A 234 -18.89 -13.36 11.92
N TYR A 235 -18.76 -12.56 12.98
CA TYR A 235 -18.25 -13.02 14.26
C TYR A 235 -19.02 -14.24 14.78
N HIS A 236 -20.35 -14.17 14.89
CA HIS A 236 -21.17 -15.26 15.44
C HIS A 236 -21.08 -16.55 14.61
N SER A 237 -20.97 -16.42 13.28
CA SER A 237 -20.78 -17.55 12.38
C SER A 237 -19.44 -18.25 12.66
N GLU A 238 -18.34 -17.48 12.70
CA GLU A 238 -16.99 -18.02 12.89
C GLU A 238 -16.74 -18.50 14.33
N ALA A 239 -17.37 -17.86 15.31
CA ALA A 239 -17.25 -18.16 16.74
C ALA A 239 -18.05 -19.41 17.17
N TYR A 240 -18.93 -19.93 16.32
CA TYR A 240 -19.80 -21.05 16.68
C TYR A 240 -18.98 -22.29 17.08
N LYS A 241 -19.22 -22.80 18.31
CA LYS A 241 -18.50 -23.93 18.92
C LYS A 241 -16.98 -23.74 19.10
N ARG A 242 -16.47 -22.52 18.94
CA ARG A 242 -15.07 -22.17 19.26
C ARG A 242 -14.91 -22.00 20.78
N ASN A 243 -13.69 -22.16 21.27
CA ASN A 243 -13.37 -21.87 22.67
C ASN A 243 -13.22 -20.36 22.92
N GLU A 244 -13.19 -19.93 24.18
CA GLU A 244 -13.14 -18.49 24.52
C GLU A 244 -11.89 -17.77 24.03
N GLN A 245 -10.75 -18.46 23.89
CA GLN A 245 -9.53 -17.85 23.35
C GLN A 245 -9.68 -17.51 21.87
N GLU A 246 -10.25 -18.44 21.09
CA GLU A 246 -10.57 -18.21 19.67
C GLU A 246 -11.64 -17.14 19.51
N LYS A 247 -12.69 -17.16 20.34
CA LYS A 247 -13.72 -16.13 20.30
C LYS A 247 -13.16 -14.75 20.62
N LEU A 248 -12.30 -14.62 21.62
CA LEU A 248 -11.64 -13.35 21.95
C LEU A 248 -10.87 -12.80 20.75
N TYR A 249 -10.09 -13.64 20.06
CA TYR A 249 -9.42 -13.27 18.83
C TYR A 249 -10.42 -12.77 17.77
N LEU A 250 -11.51 -13.50 17.55
CA LEU A 250 -12.55 -13.13 16.58
C LEU A 250 -13.28 -11.82 16.95
N ARG A 251 -13.46 -11.50 18.24
CA ARG A 251 -14.03 -10.21 18.68
C ARG A 251 -13.10 -9.04 18.38
N ILE A 252 -11.80 -9.22 18.62
CA ILE A 252 -10.77 -8.23 18.27
C ILE A 252 -10.72 -8.03 16.76
N LEU A 253 -10.78 -9.13 15.99
CA LEU A 253 -10.81 -9.11 14.54
C LEU A 253 -12.06 -8.39 14.02
N MET A 254 -13.25 -8.68 14.57
CA MET A 254 -14.51 -8.01 14.22
C MET A 254 -14.42 -6.49 14.34
N ILE A 255 -13.84 -5.96 15.43
CA ILE A 255 -13.65 -4.51 15.58
C ILE A 255 -12.59 -3.97 14.63
N THR A 256 -11.53 -4.74 14.40
CA THR A 256 -10.47 -4.37 13.44
C THR A 256 -11.04 -4.29 12.02
N ASP A 257 -11.89 -5.23 11.62
CA ASP A 257 -12.59 -5.26 10.33
C ASP A 257 -13.58 -4.11 10.22
N TYR A 258 -14.35 -3.84 11.29
CA TYR A 258 -15.30 -2.73 11.33
C TYR A 258 -14.59 -1.37 11.14
N ILE A 259 -13.48 -1.14 11.84
CA ILE A 259 -12.71 0.11 11.75
C ILE A 259 -11.94 0.20 10.43
N SER A 260 -11.31 -0.89 9.99
CA SER A 260 -10.54 -0.90 8.73
C SER A 260 -11.43 -0.80 7.49
N GLY A 261 -12.68 -1.27 7.57
CA GLY A 261 -13.70 -1.13 6.53
C GLY A 261 -14.31 0.27 6.41
N MET A 262 -13.94 1.23 7.27
CA MET A 262 -14.42 2.61 7.17
C MET A 262 -13.69 3.37 6.07
N THR A 263 -14.42 4.25 5.37
CA THR A 263 -13.78 5.29 4.55
C THR A 263 -13.24 6.41 5.46
N ASP A 264 -12.21 7.13 5.02
CA ASP A 264 -11.65 8.29 5.76
C ASP A 264 -12.73 9.28 6.22
N SER A 265 -13.68 9.60 5.33
CA SER A 265 -14.79 10.51 5.61
C SER A 265 -15.73 9.96 6.68
N TYR A 266 -16.01 8.65 6.65
CA TYR A 266 -16.84 8.00 7.66
C TYR A 266 -16.13 7.96 9.01
N ALA A 267 -14.88 7.50 9.05
CA ALA A 267 -14.08 7.42 10.28
C ALA A 267 -13.94 8.80 10.95
N LYS A 268 -13.68 9.85 10.15
CA LYS A 268 -13.64 11.23 10.63
C LYS A 268 -14.98 11.69 11.22
N ARG A 269 -16.09 11.42 10.53
CA ARG A 269 -17.42 11.81 11.01
C ARG A 269 -17.77 11.09 12.32
N LEU A 270 -17.58 9.78 12.37
CA LEU A 270 -17.82 8.99 13.57
C LEU A 270 -16.96 9.47 14.74
N TYR A 271 -15.68 9.78 14.49
CA TYR A 271 -14.82 10.38 15.51
C TYR A 271 -15.37 11.72 16.03
N GLN A 272 -15.91 12.57 15.15
CA GLN A 272 -16.52 13.84 15.56
C GLN A 272 -17.80 13.63 16.36
N GLU A 273 -18.64 12.66 15.98
CA GLU A 273 -19.89 12.35 16.69
C GLU A 273 -19.63 11.77 18.10
N LEU A 274 -18.53 11.05 18.30
CA LEU A 274 -18.23 10.36 19.56
C LEU A 274 -17.31 11.13 20.50
N PHE A 275 -16.41 11.98 19.99
CA PHE A 275 -15.33 12.57 20.79
C PHE A 275 -15.16 14.09 20.66
N ALA A 276 -15.95 14.77 19.81
CA ALA A 276 -15.89 16.22 19.62
C ALA A 276 -17.12 16.90 20.22
#